data_AF-A0A8S3IRE1-F1
#
_entry.id   AF-A0A8S3IRE1-F1
#
_cell.length_a   1.000
_cell.length_b   1.000
_cell.length_c   1.000
_cell.angle_alpha   90.00
_cell.angle_beta   90.00
_cell.angle_gamma   90.00
#
_symmetry.space_group_name_H-M   'P 1'
#
loop_
_entity.id
_entity.type
_entity.pdbx_description
1 polymer ?
#
loop_
_entity_poly.entity_id
_entity_poly.type
_entity_poly.pdbx_seq_one_letter_code
_entity_poly.pdbx_strand_id
1 'polypeptide(L)'
;QNSIIVILGANLLLNEDDIQKAEDIIRQSKVVVCQLEIRLETVIKTFEIAKKYSVLSILNPAPMSVKLNQNLIKFADVICPNQTEAEILCGFNVETIDDAKEACKKLLELGCRIVIITMGSQGAVVSNGHDQCEHVEIEKCSSVCDSTGAGDSFVGTLALLMAREEKMPLKEQVKRACRVASQSVEKTGTQTSYPTTDELRFNLFG
;
A
#
# COMPACT_ATOMS: atom_id res chain seq x y z
N GLN A 1 4.31 -8.10 -23.77
CA GLN A 1 4.48 -8.91 -22.54
C GLN A 1 5.96 -8.87 -22.21
N ASN A 2 6.37 -8.04 -21.25
CA ASN A 2 7.77 -8.00 -20.80
C ASN A 2 7.93 -9.09 -19.73
N SER A 3 8.82 -10.06 -19.95
CA SER A 3 9.20 -11.01 -18.92
C SER A 3 10.25 -10.35 -18.02
N ILE A 4 9.87 -10.07 -16.78
CA ILE A 4 10.79 -9.57 -15.75
C ILE A 4 11.22 -10.78 -14.93
N ILE A 5 12.53 -11.04 -14.89
CA ILE A 5 13.12 -12.05 -14.00
C ILE A 5 13.71 -11.31 -12.80
N VAL A 6 13.15 -11.54 -11.62
CA VAL A 6 13.63 -10.93 -10.36
C VAL A 6 14.46 -11.96 -9.59
N ILE A 7 15.68 -11.59 -9.20
CA ILE A 7 16.54 -12.38 -8.32
C ILE A 7 16.68 -11.62 -7.00
N LEU A 8 15.93 -12.03 -5.98
CA LEU A 8 15.84 -11.29 -4.71
C LEU A 8 17.15 -11.28 -3.90
N GLY A 9 17.99 -12.31 -4.04
CA GLY A 9 19.34 -12.34 -3.47
C GLY A 9 19.38 -11.94 -1.99
N ALA A 10 20.11 -10.87 -1.68
CA ALA A 10 20.30 -10.37 -0.32
C ALA A 10 18.98 -10.01 0.40
N ASN A 11 17.90 -9.67 -0.33
CA ASN A 11 16.59 -9.38 0.28
C ASN A 11 16.06 -10.58 1.08
N LEU A 12 16.38 -11.81 0.66
CA LEU A 12 15.99 -13.03 1.35
C LEU A 12 16.93 -13.39 2.52
N LEU A 13 18.03 -12.66 2.71
CA LEU A 13 18.92 -12.85 3.86
C LEU A 13 18.50 -12.03 5.08
N LEU A 14 17.65 -11.01 4.88
CA LEU A 14 17.04 -10.26 5.96
C LEU A 14 16.21 -11.21 6.82
N ASN A 15 16.45 -11.18 8.13
CA ASN A 15 15.85 -12.13 9.05
C ASN A 15 15.31 -11.52 10.34
N GLU A 16 14.67 -12.36 11.16
CA GLU A 16 14.00 -11.97 12.39
C GLU A 16 14.98 -11.34 13.41
N ASP A 17 16.25 -11.79 13.45
CA ASP A 17 17.27 -11.19 14.33
C ASP A 17 17.63 -9.78 13.87
N ASP A 18 17.63 -9.51 12.56
CA ASP A 18 17.87 -8.18 12.03
C ASP A 18 16.71 -7.23 12.36
N ILE A 19 15.47 -7.72 12.30
CA ILE A 19 14.28 -6.97 12.74
C ILE A 19 14.32 -6.72 14.25
N GLN A 20 14.76 -7.70 15.04
CA GLN A 20 14.92 -7.57 16.49
C GLN A 20 15.95 -6.50 16.86
N LYS A 21 17.07 -6.39 16.12
CA LYS A 21 18.05 -5.31 16.30
C LYS A 21 17.48 -3.93 15.96
N ALA A 22 16.48 -3.85 15.07
CA ALA A 22 15.80 -2.62 14.70
C ALA A 22 14.58 -2.28 15.59
N GLU A 23 14.30 -3.08 16.63
CA GLU A 23 13.09 -2.94 17.48
C GLU A 23 12.93 -1.52 18.04
N ASP A 24 14.01 -0.92 18.54
CA ASP A 24 13.96 0.43 19.11
C ASP A 24 13.62 1.51 18.06
N ILE A 25 14.05 1.33 16.81
CA ILE A 25 13.70 2.24 15.70
C ILE A 25 12.23 2.07 15.33
N ILE A 26 11.76 0.82 15.23
CA ILE A 26 10.35 0.52 14.93
C ILE A 26 9.46 1.15 16.01
N ARG A 27 9.78 0.92 17.29
CA ARG A 27 9.06 1.48 18.44
C ARG A 27 8.94 3.01 18.40
N GLN A 28 9.94 3.71 17.90
CA GLN A 28 9.95 5.18 17.81
C GLN A 28 9.25 5.71 16.55
N SER A 29 8.92 4.83 15.61
CA SER A 29 8.29 5.18 14.35
C SER A 29 6.78 5.42 14.52
N LYS A 30 6.20 6.19 13.60
CA LYS A 30 4.75 6.38 13.51
C LYS A 30 4.09 5.32 12.64
N VAL A 31 4.77 4.94 11.57
CA VAL A 31 4.31 4.00 10.57
C VAL A 31 5.47 3.07 10.21
N VAL A 32 5.18 1.79 10.02
CA VAL A 32 6.06 0.82 9.36
C VAL A 32 5.39 0.31 8.11
N VAL A 33 6.15 0.16 7.02
CA VAL A 33 5.65 -0.33 5.73
C VAL A 33 6.42 -1.58 5.35
N CYS A 34 5.72 -2.62 4.92
CA CYS A 34 6.34 -3.82 4.34
C CYS A 34 5.71 -4.21 3.01
N GLN A 35 6.51 -4.85 2.17
CA GLN A 35 6.13 -5.54 0.94
C GLN A 35 6.50 -7.03 1.01
N LEU A 36 6.28 -7.79 -0.06
CA LEU A 36 6.52 -9.24 -0.13
C LEU A 36 7.78 -9.64 -0.90
N GLU A 37 8.74 -8.73 -1.03
CA GLU A 37 10.06 -8.99 -1.66
C GLU A 37 11.14 -9.42 -0.65
N ILE A 38 10.75 -9.67 0.61
CA ILE A 38 11.56 -10.26 1.67
C ILE A 38 10.86 -11.51 2.20
N ARG A 39 11.52 -12.23 3.12
CA ARG A 39 10.93 -13.45 3.70
C ARG A 39 9.68 -13.13 4.52
N LEU A 40 8.65 -13.97 4.38
CA LEU A 40 7.35 -13.76 5.02
C LEU A 40 7.46 -13.70 6.56
N GLU A 41 8.28 -14.56 7.15
CA GLU A 41 8.56 -14.56 8.58
C GLU A 41 9.13 -13.22 9.07
N THR A 42 9.89 -12.53 8.22
CA THR A 42 10.50 -11.23 8.54
C THR A 42 9.46 -10.11 8.51
N VAL A 43 8.52 -10.16 7.55
CA VAL A 43 7.34 -9.27 7.51
C VAL A 43 6.48 -9.48 8.75
N ILE A 44 6.15 -10.72 9.08
CA ILE A 44 5.32 -11.06 10.25
C ILE A 44 5.97 -10.54 11.52
N LYS A 45 7.27 -10.82 11.74
CA LYS A 45 8.01 -10.35 12.90
C LYS A 45 7.99 -8.82 13.02
N THR A 46 8.13 -8.11 11.90
CA THR A 46 8.07 -6.64 11.85
C THR A 46 6.71 -6.14 12.34
N PHE A 47 5.63 -6.74 11.85
CA PHE A 47 4.27 -6.37 12.25
C PHE A 47 3.92 -6.76 13.69
N GLU A 48 4.46 -7.86 14.22
CA GLU A 48 4.32 -8.22 15.63
C GLU A 48 4.96 -7.16 16.55
N ILE A 49 6.17 -6.69 16.21
CA ILE A 49 6.84 -5.62 16.95
C ILE A 49 6.05 -4.31 16.82
N ALA A 50 5.60 -3.96 15.62
CA ALA A 50 4.80 -2.76 15.39
C ALA A 50 3.53 -2.77 16.26
N LYS A 51 2.80 -3.89 16.26
CA LYS A 51 1.61 -4.10 17.09
C LYS A 51 1.90 -4.00 18.58
N LYS A 52 3.02 -4.59 19.05
CA LYS A 52 3.48 -4.50 20.45
C LYS A 52 3.63 -3.05 20.91
N TYR A 53 4.08 -2.15 20.03
CA TYR A 53 4.32 -0.73 20.33
C TYR A 53 3.25 0.22 19.79
N SER A 54 2.13 -0.29 19.29
CA SER A 54 1.05 0.53 18.68
C SER A 54 1.54 1.42 17.54
N VAL A 55 2.52 0.94 16.77
CA VAL A 55 3.01 1.57 15.55
C VAL A 55 2.12 1.10 14.40
N LEU A 56 1.61 2.04 13.59
CA LEU A 56 0.72 1.73 12.49
C LEU A 56 1.45 0.90 11.42
N SER A 57 0.92 -0.26 11.06
CA SER A 57 1.52 -1.12 10.04
C SER A 57 0.77 -1.06 8.71
N ILE A 58 1.51 -0.87 7.61
CA ILE A 58 0.98 -0.89 6.24
C ILE A 58 1.63 -2.07 5.49
N LEU A 59 0.79 -2.95 4.96
CA LEU A 59 1.19 -3.99 4.02
C LEU A 59 0.81 -3.58 2.60
N ASN A 60 1.79 -3.43 1.74
CA ASN A 60 1.59 -3.51 0.29
C ASN A 60 1.84 -4.96 -0.13
N PRO A 61 0.81 -5.76 -0.44
CA PRO A 61 0.97 -7.19 -0.68
C PRO A 61 1.59 -7.50 -2.06
N ALA A 62 2.61 -6.76 -2.50
CA ALA A 62 3.27 -6.92 -3.79
C ALA A 62 4.68 -7.54 -3.63
N PRO A 63 5.11 -8.47 -4.51
CA PRO A 63 4.27 -9.24 -5.43
C PRO A 63 3.47 -10.33 -4.67
N MET A 64 2.17 -10.46 -4.96
CA MET A 64 1.38 -11.57 -4.40
C MET A 64 1.72 -12.89 -5.08
N SER A 65 1.80 -13.96 -4.29
CA SER A 65 1.70 -15.34 -4.79
C SER A 65 0.45 -16.02 -4.24
N VAL A 66 -0.14 -16.94 -5.01
CA VAL A 66 -1.34 -17.71 -4.64
C VAL A 66 -1.15 -18.52 -3.33
N LYS A 67 0.09 -18.71 -2.88
CA LYS A 67 0.43 -19.44 -1.64
C LYS A 67 0.46 -18.58 -0.38
N LEU A 68 0.23 -17.27 -0.48
CA LEU A 68 0.21 -16.42 0.71
C LEU A 68 -1.00 -16.74 1.58
N ASN A 69 -0.70 -17.11 2.82
CA ASN A 69 -1.70 -17.41 3.82
C ASN A 69 -2.53 -16.15 4.11
N GLN A 70 -3.85 -16.23 3.98
CA GLN A 70 -4.78 -15.16 4.37
C GLN A 70 -4.55 -14.67 5.81
N ASN A 71 -3.89 -15.47 6.66
CA ASN A 71 -3.50 -15.04 7.99
C ASN A 71 -2.51 -13.86 8.01
N LEU A 72 -1.70 -13.62 6.96
CA LEU A 72 -0.81 -12.45 6.91
C LEU A 72 -1.58 -11.14 7.06
N ILE A 73 -2.78 -11.10 6.48
CA ILE A 73 -3.65 -9.93 6.43
C ILE A 73 -4.00 -9.43 7.85
N LYS A 74 -4.05 -10.34 8.84
CA LYS A 74 -4.40 -10.04 10.24
C LYS A 74 -3.29 -9.36 11.03
N PHE A 75 -2.07 -9.31 10.50
CA PHE A 75 -0.92 -8.72 11.18
C PHE A 75 -0.76 -7.23 10.85
N ALA A 76 -1.31 -6.76 9.74
CA ALA A 76 -1.24 -5.35 9.34
C ALA A 76 -2.49 -4.57 9.76
N ASP A 77 -2.33 -3.30 10.13
CA ASP A 77 -3.46 -2.38 10.33
C ASP A 77 -4.09 -1.98 8.99
N VAL A 78 -3.25 -1.74 7.99
CA VAL A 78 -3.64 -1.27 6.65
C VAL A 78 -3.13 -2.25 5.60
N ILE A 79 -3.99 -2.66 4.68
CA ILE A 79 -3.58 -3.38 3.48
C ILE A 79 -3.87 -2.55 2.23
N CYS A 80 -2.92 -2.54 1.29
CA CYS A 80 -2.99 -1.73 0.07
C CYS A 80 -2.74 -2.54 -1.22
N PRO A 81 -3.60 -3.52 -1.59
CA PRO A 81 -3.44 -4.25 -2.84
C PRO A 81 -3.82 -3.42 -4.08
N ASN A 82 -3.29 -3.81 -5.24
CA ASN A 82 -3.90 -3.48 -6.53
C ASN A 82 -5.02 -4.46 -6.92
N GLN A 83 -5.60 -4.31 -8.11
CA GLN A 83 -6.65 -5.20 -8.62
C GLN A 83 -6.24 -6.68 -8.63
N THR A 84 -5.12 -7.00 -9.27
CA THR A 84 -4.63 -8.39 -9.40
C THR A 84 -4.31 -9.02 -8.06
N GLU A 85 -3.77 -8.24 -7.12
CA GLU A 85 -3.50 -8.72 -5.76
C GLU A 85 -4.79 -8.94 -4.97
N ALA A 86 -5.76 -8.03 -5.12
CA ALA A 86 -7.09 -8.20 -4.54
C ALA A 86 -7.80 -9.45 -5.10
N GLU A 87 -7.66 -9.74 -6.40
CA GLU A 87 -8.19 -10.96 -7.01
C GLU A 87 -7.62 -12.22 -6.37
N ILE A 88 -6.30 -12.25 -6.16
CA ILE A 88 -5.62 -13.39 -5.53
C ILE A 88 -6.09 -13.56 -4.08
N LEU A 89 -6.20 -12.46 -3.33
CA LEU A 89 -6.63 -12.50 -1.92
C LEU A 89 -8.10 -12.92 -1.77
N CYS A 90 -8.96 -12.44 -2.66
CA CYS A 90 -10.40 -12.63 -2.60
C CYS A 90 -10.89 -13.86 -3.36
N GLY A 91 -10.11 -14.39 -4.31
CA GLY A 91 -10.49 -15.55 -5.14
C GLY A 91 -11.58 -15.28 -6.16
N PHE A 92 -11.77 -14.01 -6.57
CA PHE A 92 -12.68 -13.60 -7.65
C PHE A 92 -12.10 -12.40 -8.40
N ASN A 93 -12.60 -12.14 -9.61
CA ASN A 93 -12.09 -11.11 -10.52
C ASN A 93 -12.38 -9.68 -10.01
N VAL A 94 -11.45 -8.73 -10.14
CA VAL A 94 -11.60 -7.35 -9.63
C VAL A 94 -11.29 -6.36 -10.75
N GLU A 95 -12.27 -6.15 -11.62
CA GLU A 95 -12.11 -5.28 -12.79
C GLU A 95 -12.80 -3.91 -12.60
N THR A 96 -13.94 -3.92 -11.91
CA THR A 96 -14.79 -2.75 -11.72
C THR A 96 -14.67 -2.17 -10.31
N ILE A 97 -15.18 -0.94 -10.12
CA ILE A 97 -15.26 -0.32 -8.80
C ILE A 97 -16.18 -1.09 -7.86
N ASP A 98 -17.24 -1.71 -8.38
CA ASP A 98 -18.15 -2.50 -7.54
C ASP A 98 -17.49 -3.82 -7.11
N ASP A 99 -16.74 -4.49 -8.00
CA ASP A 99 -15.92 -5.65 -7.62
C ASP A 99 -14.90 -5.28 -6.54
N ALA A 100 -14.25 -4.11 -6.68
CA ALA A 100 -13.30 -3.61 -5.69
C ALA A 100 -13.97 -3.28 -4.35
N LYS A 101 -15.21 -2.79 -4.33
CA LYS A 101 -15.98 -2.63 -3.10
C LYS A 101 -16.32 -3.98 -2.46
N GLU A 102 -16.67 -4.99 -3.25
CA GLU A 102 -16.89 -6.35 -2.73
C GLU A 102 -15.61 -6.96 -2.17
N ALA A 103 -14.48 -6.81 -2.87
CA ALA A 103 -13.18 -7.25 -2.39
C ALA A 103 -12.79 -6.51 -1.09
N CYS A 104 -13.04 -5.20 -1.02
CA CYS A 104 -12.80 -4.41 0.18
C CYS A 104 -13.58 -4.95 1.39
N LYS A 105 -14.89 -5.23 1.22
CA LYS A 105 -15.72 -5.85 2.27
C LYS A 105 -15.16 -7.20 2.72
N LYS A 106 -14.81 -8.08 1.78
CA LYS A 106 -14.26 -9.40 2.08
C LYS A 106 -12.95 -9.32 2.86
N LEU A 107 -12.05 -8.41 2.48
CA LEU A 107 -10.77 -8.21 3.17
C LEU A 107 -10.96 -7.69 4.61
N LEU A 108 -11.96 -6.82 4.83
CA LEU A 108 -12.36 -6.39 6.18
C LEU A 108 -12.88 -7.57 7.01
N GLU A 109 -13.72 -8.44 6.42
CA GLU A 109 -14.23 -9.65 7.09
C GLU A 109 -13.11 -10.65 7.46
N LEU A 110 -12.01 -10.66 6.70
CA LEU A 110 -10.82 -11.46 7.02
C LEU A 110 -9.99 -10.88 8.18
N GLY A 111 -10.32 -9.68 8.67
CA GLY A 111 -9.72 -9.06 9.84
C GLY A 111 -8.85 -7.84 9.55
N CYS A 112 -8.85 -7.29 8.33
CA CYS A 112 -8.23 -5.98 8.09
C CYS A 112 -8.95 -4.90 8.89
N ARG A 113 -8.19 -3.96 9.44
CA ARG A 113 -8.76 -2.74 10.02
C ARG A 113 -9.01 -1.68 8.94
N ILE A 114 -8.07 -1.50 8.02
CA ILE A 114 -8.19 -0.56 6.90
C ILE A 114 -7.81 -1.28 5.60
N VAL A 115 -8.65 -1.14 4.58
CA VAL A 115 -8.41 -1.70 3.24
C VAL A 115 -8.44 -0.58 2.22
N ILE A 116 -7.42 -0.53 1.37
CA ILE A 116 -7.30 0.41 0.25
C ILE A 116 -6.96 -0.38 -1.01
N ILE A 117 -7.87 -0.47 -1.98
CA ILE A 117 -7.61 -1.16 -3.24
C ILE A 117 -7.33 -0.12 -4.33
N THR A 118 -6.11 -0.10 -4.86
CA THR A 118 -5.76 0.83 -5.95
C THR A 118 -6.33 0.33 -7.27
N MET A 119 -6.97 1.22 -8.04
CA MET A 119 -7.66 0.93 -9.30
C MET A 119 -6.98 1.64 -10.49
N GLY A 120 -5.66 1.87 -10.41
CA GLY A 120 -4.88 2.60 -11.41
C GLY A 120 -5.46 3.99 -11.70
N SER A 121 -5.76 4.27 -12.97
CA SER A 121 -6.32 5.56 -13.40
C SER A 121 -7.72 5.85 -12.84
N GLN A 122 -8.38 4.88 -12.21
CA GLN A 122 -9.69 5.06 -11.58
C GLN A 122 -9.57 5.50 -10.10
N GLY A 123 -8.35 5.66 -9.57
CA GLY A 123 -8.12 6.05 -8.18
C GLY A 123 -8.05 4.84 -7.25
N ALA A 124 -8.87 4.81 -6.19
CA ALA A 124 -8.85 3.72 -5.22
C ALA A 124 -10.21 3.51 -4.54
N VAL A 125 -10.46 2.32 -4.01
CA VAL A 125 -11.56 2.03 -3.08
C VAL A 125 -11.02 1.92 -1.65
N VAL A 126 -11.67 2.53 -0.67
CA VAL A 126 -11.20 2.55 0.73
C VAL A 126 -12.32 2.30 1.74
N SER A 127 -11.98 1.62 2.84
CA SER A 127 -12.79 1.60 4.06
C SER A 127 -11.94 1.30 5.30
N ASN A 128 -12.42 1.74 6.46
CA ASN A 128 -11.87 1.49 7.80
C ASN A 128 -12.72 0.48 8.60
N GLY A 129 -13.66 -0.23 7.96
CA GLY A 129 -14.57 -1.18 8.60
C GLY A 129 -15.76 -0.57 9.35
N HIS A 130 -15.76 0.74 9.60
CA HIS A 130 -16.89 1.46 10.21
C HIS A 130 -17.77 2.12 9.16
N ASP A 131 -17.15 2.63 8.09
CA ASP A 131 -17.80 3.30 6.99
C ASP A 131 -18.04 2.35 5.81
N GLN A 132 -18.96 2.72 4.92
CA GLN A 132 -19.14 2.00 3.65
C GLN A 132 -17.85 2.05 2.81
N CYS A 133 -17.64 1.06 1.96
CA CYS A 133 -16.54 1.08 0.99
C CYS A 133 -16.76 2.21 -0.01
N GLU A 134 -15.92 3.24 0.07
CA GLU A 134 -16.02 4.44 -0.74
C GLU A 134 -15.05 4.40 -1.91
N HIS A 135 -15.50 4.89 -3.06
CA HIS A 135 -14.63 5.13 -4.22
C HIS A 135 -14.03 6.54 -4.12
N VAL A 136 -12.71 6.61 -4.22
CA VAL A 136 -11.92 7.82 -4.33
C VAL A 136 -11.55 8.00 -5.80
N GLU A 137 -12.34 8.84 -6.47
CA GLU A 137 -12.06 9.25 -7.83
C GLU A 137 -10.89 10.24 -7.90
N ILE A 138 -10.08 10.10 -8.94
CA ILE A 138 -9.06 11.08 -9.31
C ILE A 138 -9.28 11.59 -10.72
N GLU A 139 -8.81 12.81 -10.96
CA GLU A 139 -8.72 13.35 -12.31
C GLU A 139 -7.73 12.50 -13.12
N LYS A 140 -8.13 12.14 -14.34
CA LYS A 140 -7.24 11.42 -15.24
C LYS A 140 -6.04 12.30 -15.57
N CYS A 141 -4.85 11.73 -15.51
CA CYS A 141 -3.65 12.39 -15.99
C CYS A 141 -3.77 12.74 -17.47
N SER A 142 -3.21 13.89 -17.81
CA SER A 142 -3.17 14.41 -19.18
C SER A 142 -2.35 13.53 -20.11
N SER A 143 -1.32 12.86 -19.58
CA SER A 143 -0.49 11.89 -20.28
C SER A 143 0.04 10.84 -19.32
N VAL A 144 0.27 9.62 -19.82
CA VAL A 144 0.93 8.55 -19.07
C VAL A 144 2.20 8.21 -19.84
N CYS A 145 3.35 8.44 -19.22
CA CYS A 145 4.66 8.16 -19.78
C CYS A 145 5.15 6.75 -19.37
N ASP A 146 5.16 6.49 -18.06
CA ASP A 146 5.60 5.22 -17.47
C ASP A 146 4.87 5.00 -16.15
N SER A 147 4.14 3.90 -16.01
CA SER A 147 3.40 3.59 -14.77
C SER A 147 4.22 2.80 -13.76
N THR A 148 5.48 2.48 -14.07
CA THR A 148 6.34 1.64 -13.22
C THR A 148 6.60 2.33 -11.89
N GLY A 149 6.22 1.69 -10.78
CA GLY A 149 6.43 2.22 -9.43
C GLY A 149 5.37 3.19 -8.91
N ALA A 150 4.29 3.42 -9.66
CA ALA A 150 3.19 4.28 -9.20
C ALA A 150 2.53 3.76 -7.91
N GLY A 151 2.44 2.44 -7.74
CA GLY A 151 1.95 1.81 -6.51
C GLY A 151 2.84 2.13 -5.30
N ASP A 152 4.16 2.10 -5.46
CA ASP A 152 5.09 2.45 -4.38
C ASP A 152 5.04 3.95 -4.06
N SER A 153 4.87 4.81 -5.08
CA SER A 153 4.62 6.24 -4.89
C SER A 153 3.35 6.50 -4.07
N PHE A 154 2.27 5.75 -4.37
CA PHE A 154 1.02 5.79 -3.62
C PHE A 154 1.24 5.38 -2.16
N VAL A 155 1.83 4.21 -1.91
CA VAL A 155 2.02 3.65 -0.56
C VAL A 155 2.96 4.54 0.27
N GLY A 156 4.03 5.06 -0.33
CA GLY A 156 4.94 5.98 0.34
C GLY A 156 4.25 7.29 0.74
N THR A 157 3.42 7.85 -0.14
CA THR A 157 2.64 9.07 0.16
C THR A 157 1.60 8.81 1.24
N LEU A 158 0.92 7.66 1.18
CA LEU A 158 -0.05 7.25 2.20
C LEU A 158 0.61 7.13 3.58
N ALA A 159 1.77 6.46 3.65
CA ALA A 159 2.54 6.33 4.89
C ALA A 159 2.95 7.69 5.47
N LEU A 160 3.40 8.62 4.61
CA LEU A 160 3.74 9.98 5.01
C LEU A 160 2.54 10.73 5.59
N LEU A 161 1.38 10.66 4.93
CA LEU A 161 0.16 11.32 5.39
C LEU A 161 -0.38 10.70 6.68
N MET A 162 -0.38 9.37 6.81
CA MET A 162 -0.78 8.70 8.04
C MET A 162 0.15 9.03 9.22
N ALA A 163 1.43 9.27 8.95
CA ALA A 163 2.42 9.62 9.97
C ALA A 163 2.34 11.09 10.44
N ARG A 164 1.96 12.03 9.56
CA ARG A 164 2.03 13.48 9.83
C ARG A 164 0.66 14.16 9.96
N GLU A 165 -0.35 13.62 9.30
CA GLU A 165 -1.67 14.21 9.14
C GLU A 165 -2.77 13.33 9.76
N GLU A 166 -2.57 12.88 11.01
CA GLU A 166 -3.48 11.95 11.72
C GLU A 166 -4.94 12.46 11.77
N LYS A 167 -5.17 13.78 11.68
CA LYS A 167 -6.51 14.40 11.70
C LYS A 167 -7.16 14.49 10.32
N MET A 168 -6.41 14.28 9.23
CA MET A 168 -6.94 14.31 7.88
C MET A 168 -7.84 13.10 7.66
N PRO A 169 -9.07 13.26 7.12
CA PRO A 169 -9.93 12.11 6.83
C PRO A 169 -9.24 11.10 5.92
N LEU A 170 -9.42 9.80 6.19
CA LEU A 170 -8.76 8.72 5.44
C LEU A 170 -8.99 8.85 3.92
N LYS A 171 -10.22 9.17 3.51
CA LYS A 171 -10.58 9.42 2.11
C LYS A 171 -9.72 10.51 1.46
N GLU A 172 -9.44 11.58 2.20
CA GLU A 172 -8.61 12.69 1.71
C GLU A 172 -7.13 12.30 1.66
N GLN A 173 -6.63 11.52 2.64
CA GLN A 173 -5.27 10.98 2.59
C GLN A 173 -5.07 10.09 1.35
N VAL A 174 -6.01 9.18 1.08
CA VAL A 174 -6.01 8.31 -0.10
C VAL A 174 -6.09 9.14 -1.38
N LYS A 175 -6.96 10.16 -1.43
CA LYS A 175 -7.08 11.05 -2.60
C LYS A 175 -5.76 11.74 -2.91
N ARG A 176 -5.07 12.26 -1.90
CA ARG A 176 -3.76 12.91 -2.07
C ARG A 176 -2.69 11.91 -2.51
N ALA A 177 -2.65 10.71 -1.92
CA ALA A 177 -1.77 9.64 -2.36
C ALA A 177 -2.00 9.24 -3.82
N CYS A 178 -3.26 9.12 -4.26
CA CYS A 178 -3.59 8.88 -5.67
C CYS A 178 -3.11 10.02 -6.57
N ARG A 179 -3.25 11.29 -6.16
CA ARG A 179 -2.77 12.45 -6.94
C ARG A 179 -1.24 12.47 -7.09
N VAL A 180 -0.50 12.12 -6.04
CA VAL A 180 0.97 12.01 -6.11
C VAL A 180 1.37 10.88 -7.05
N ALA A 181 0.79 9.70 -6.89
CA ALA A 181 1.03 8.57 -7.78
C ALA A 181 0.70 8.91 -9.24
N SER A 182 -0.39 9.65 -9.47
CA SER A 182 -0.78 10.12 -10.79
C SER A 182 0.26 11.06 -11.40
N GLN A 183 0.89 11.95 -10.63
CA GLN A 183 1.98 12.78 -11.15
C GLN A 183 3.26 11.98 -11.44
N SER A 184 3.52 10.90 -10.69
CA SER A 184 4.69 10.04 -10.97
C SER A 184 4.60 9.41 -12.36
N VAL A 185 3.41 9.05 -12.83
CA VAL A 185 3.29 8.38 -14.14
C VAL A 185 3.51 9.29 -15.35
N GLU A 186 3.58 10.61 -15.14
CA GLU A 186 3.87 11.59 -16.20
C GLU A 186 5.36 11.67 -16.56
N LYS A 187 6.24 11.04 -15.77
CA LYS A 187 7.71 10.98 -16.00
C LYS A 187 8.17 9.53 -16.21
N THR A 188 9.28 9.34 -16.91
CA THR A 188 9.88 8.01 -17.09
C THR A 188 10.64 7.55 -15.84
N GLY A 189 10.59 6.26 -15.56
CA GLY A 189 11.36 5.61 -14.49
C GLY A 189 10.60 5.45 -13.19
N THR A 190 11.17 4.67 -12.28
CA THR A 190 10.57 4.34 -10.97
C THR A 190 10.86 5.44 -9.95
N GLN A 191 11.95 5.35 -9.18
CA GLN A 191 12.23 6.34 -8.14
C GLN A 191 12.49 7.75 -8.69
N THR A 192 13.02 7.85 -9.91
CA THR A 192 13.30 9.13 -10.59
C THR A 192 12.03 9.87 -11.01
N SER A 193 10.88 9.20 -11.06
CA SER A 193 9.61 9.84 -11.40
C SER A 193 8.86 10.37 -10.19
N TYR A 194 9.25 9.99 -8.97
CA TYR A 194 8.55 10.41 -7.76
C TYR A 194 8.73 11.91 -7.53
N PRO A 195 7.63 12.68 -7.43
CA PRO A 195 7.74 14.12 -7.23
C PRO A 195 8.20 14.43 -5.81
N THR A 196 9.07 15.42 -5.70
CA THR A 196 9.33 16.12 -4.44
C THR A 196 8.13 16.99 -4.05
N THR A 197 8.05 17.43 -2.79
CA THR A 197 6.96 18.31 -2.33
C THR A 197 6.85 19.60 -3.14
N ASP A 198 7.98 20.14 -3.62
CA ASP A 198 8.02 21.38 -4.38
C ASP A 198 7.56 21.20 -5.84
N GLU A 199 7.65 19.98 -6.36
CA GLU A 199 7.16 19.63 -7.71
C GLU A 199 5.66 19.34 -7.74
N LEU A 200 5.03 19.15 -6.58
CA LEU A 200 3.60 18.87 -6.51
C LEU A 200 2.79 20.08 -6.95
N ARG A 201 1.87 19.86 -7.90
CA ARG A 201 0.92 20.89 -8.38
C ARG A 201 -0.20 21.24 -7.39
N PHE A 202 -0.07 20.83 -6.13
CA PHE A 202 -1.04 21.03 -5.06
C PHE A 202 -0.37 20.94 -3.69
N ASN A 203 -1.01 21.49 -2.67
CA ASN A 203 -0.52 21.38 -1.30
C ASN A 203 -0.86 20.00 -0.71
N LEU A 204 0.19 19.25 -0.34
CA LEU A 204 0.05 17.91 0.21
C LEU A 204 -0.43 17.89 1.67
N PHE A 205 -0.19 18.95 2.46
CA PHE A 205 -0.45 18.96 3.91
C PHE A 205 -1.64 19.84 4.31
N GLY A 206 -2.12 20.73 3.43
CA GLY A 206 -3.26 21.62 3.70
C GLY A 206 -2.96 23.04 3.26
#